data_AF-S0EJG6-F1
#
_entry.id   AF-S0EJG6-F1
#
_cell.length_a   1.000
_cell.length_b   1.000
_cell.length_c   1.000
_cell.angle_alpha   90.00
_cell.angle_beta   90.00
_cell.angle_gamma   90.00
#
_symmetry.space_group_name_H-M   'P 1'
#
loop_
_entity.id
_entity.type
_entity.pdbx_description
1 polymer ?
#
loop_
_entity_poly.entity_id
_entity_poly.type
_entity_poly.pdbx_seq_one_letter_code
_entity_poly.pdbx_strand_id
1 'polypeptide(L)'
;MATYAVDLQKDLLFPDLTKLCRSVIAEILSNRLPGATPSQKDVIQCKLGSRDLAAYLVSFVCPEIKHLQGKLVTRERLDIIKDLQVKDGNDWSGTSMGYLDYVTDSRNPGYIRMYVGQSLKAPRRLFSQHSQSMLKGDTSCLHYFVVWLGNGRRTASFIRLWEFPRGKGDSDTMGDIIQRNILEAVLCRAFSTHHGSLTICDEESGLASGYGLNVMTPLAQASAVGDYLQAVSKSQMAVSADPQIRY
;
A
#
# COMPACT_ATOMS: atom_id res chain seq x y z
N MET A 1 27.86 16.65 14.35
CA MET A 1 26.52 17.06 13.89
C MET A 1 25.50 16.16 14.57
N ALA A 2 24.69 16.71 15.47
CA ALA A 2 23.64 15.95 16.15
C ALA A 2 22.51 15.68 15.15
N THR A 3 22.35 14.42 14.74
CA THR A 3 21.20 13.96 13.97
C THR A 3 20.01 13.92 14.91
N TYR A 4 19.11 14.90 14.79
CA TYR A 4 17.79 14.82 15.40
C TYR A 4 17.12 13.53 14.90
N ALA A 5 16.87 12.60 15.84
CA ALA A 5 16.05 11.44 15.56
C ALA A 5 14.66 11.97 15.22
N VAL A 6 14.32 11.98 13.93
CA VAL A 6 12.95 12.26 13.51
C VAL A 6 12.11 11.10 14.03
N ASP A 7 11.16 11.40 14.91
CA ASP A 7 10.13 10.45 15.30
C ASP A 7 9.14 10.37 14.13
N LEU A 8 9.27 9.32 13.31
CA LEU A 8 8.68 9.27 11.97
C LEU A 8 7.24 8.76 11.96
N GLN A 9 6.62 8.46 13.10
CA GLN A 9 5.20 8.09 13.09
C GLN A 9 4.40 8.90 14.10
N LYS A 10 3.60 9.85 13.59
CA LYS A 10 2.39 10.26 14.30
C LYS A 10 1.52 9.02 14.51
N ASP A 11 0.84 8.95 15.66
CA ASP A 11 -0.09 7.88 16.02
C ASP A 11 -1.03 7.52 14.85
N LEU A 12 -0.71 6.44 14.12
CA LEU A 12 -1.50 5.98 12.97
C LEU A 12 -2.63 5.10 13.49
N LEU A 13 -3.84 5.67 13.58
CA LEU A 13 -5.04 4.91 13.89
C LEU A 13 -5.55 4.18 12.65
N PHE A 14 -5.60 2.84 12.70
CA PHE A 14 -6.07 2.05 11.57
C PHE A 14 -7.59 2.22 11.40
N PRO A 15 -8.10 2.54 10.20
CA PRO A 15 -9.50 2.88 9.99
C PRO A 15 -10.40 1.64 9.91
N ASP A 16 -11.72 1.87 9.95
CA ASP A 16 -12.71 0.88 9.52
C ASP A 16 -12.58 0.65 8.00
N LEU A 17 -12.17 -0.56 7.63
CA LEU A 17 -11.87 -0.94 6.24
C LEU A 17 -13.12 -0.93 5.36
N THR A 18 -14.29 -1.29 5.90
CA THR A 18 -15.52 -1.32 5.09
C THR A 18 -15.96 0.10 4.77
N LYS A 19 -15.95 1.00 5.77
CA LYS A 19 -16.25 2.42 5.56
C LYS A 19 -15.24 3.07 4.60
N LEU A 20 -13.95 2.83 4.80
CA LEU A 20 -12.89 3.34 3.93
C LEU A 20 -13.05 2.81 2.50
N CYS A 21 -13.32 1.52 2.33
CA CYS A 21 -13.50 0.92 1.01
C CYS A 21 -14.70 1.51 0.27
N ARG A 22 -15.82 1.78 0.97
CA ARG A 22 -16.97 2.49 0.36
C ARG A 22 -16.59 3.90 -0.09
N SER A 23 -15.84 4.65 0.72
CA SER A 23 -15.37 5.99 0.35
C SER A 23 -14.45 5.96 -0.88
N VAL A 24 -13.45 5.07 -0.89
CA VAL A 24 -12.55 4.88 -2.05
C VAL A 24 -13.34 4.55 -3.32
N ILE A 25 -14.29 3.61 -3.26
CA ILE A 25 -15.14 3.25 -4.40
C ILE A 25 -15.96 4.46 -4.87
N ALA A 26 -16.58 5.20 -3.96
CA ALA A 26 -17.38 6.39 -4.30
C ALA A 26 -16.52 7.48 -4.98
N GLU A 27 -15.28 7.65 -4.53
CA GLU A 27 -14.34 8.61 -5.11
C GLU A 27 -13.82 8.17 -6.49
N ILE A 28 -13.62 6.87 -6.71
CA ILE A 28 -13.33 6.32 -8.04
C ILE A 28 -14.50 6.57 -9.00
N LEU A 29 -15.74 6.25 -8.57
CA LEU A 29 -16.96 6.42 -9.38
C LEU A 29 -17.23 7.90 -9.74
N SER A 30 -16.76 8.81 -8.89
CA SER A 30 -16.85 10.26 -9.07
C SER A 30 -15.62 10.85 -9.77
N ASN A 31 -14.66 10.03 -10.19
CA ASN A 31 -13.40 10.43 -10.82
C ASN A 31 -12.58 11.45 -10.02
N ARG A 32 -12.63 11.35 -8.69
CA ARG A 32 -11.96 12.28 -7.75
C ARG A 32 -10.55 11.84 -7.34
N LEU A 33 -10.14 10.62 -7.72
CA LEU A 33 -8.82 10.09 -7.40
C LEU A 33 -7.88 10.09 -8.60
N PRO A 34 -6.61 10.50 -8.41
CA PRO A 34 -5.60 10.32 -9.43
C PRO A 34 -5.52 8.86 -9.92
N GLY A 35 -5.56 8.69 -11.23
CA GLY A 35 -5.49 7.38 -11.89
C GLY A 35 -6.84 6.65 -11.99
N ALA A 36 -7.93 7.21 -11.48
CA ALA A 36 -9.26 6.73 -11.82
C ALA A 36 -9.54 6.95 -13.31
N THR A 37 -10.19 5.96 -13.95
CA THR A 37 -10.54 6.02 -15.38
C THR A 37 -12.03 5.76 -15.60
N PRO A 38 -12.64 6.30 -16.68
CA PRO A 38 -14.04 6.03 -17.01
C PRO A 38 -14.36 4.54 -17.16
N SER A 39 -13.44 3.75 -17.74
CA SER A 39 -13.62 2.30 -17.90
C SER A 39 -13.70 1.54 -16.58
N GLN A 40 -13.02 2.03 -15.53
CA GLN A 40 -13.14 1.45 -14.19
C GLN A 40 -14.54 1.66 -13.62
N LYS A 41 -15.12 2.84 -13.84
CA LYS A 41 -16.49 3.15 -13.42
C LYS A 41 -17.49 2.18 -14.05
N ASP A 42 -17.40 1.97 -15.36
CA ASP A 42 -18.30 1.07 -16.08
C ASP A 42 -18.18 -0.36 -15.57
N VAL A 43 -16.97 -0.86 -15.33
CA VAL A 43 -16.77 -2.21 -14.79
C VAL A 43 -17.30 -2.33 -13.36
N ILE A 44 -17.08 -1.32 -12.51
CA ILE A 44 -17.62 -1.31 -11.14
C ILE A 44 -19.15 -1.32 -11.20
N GLN A 45 -19.76 -0.48 -12.02
CA GLN A 45 -21.22 -0.38 -12.13
C GLN A 45 -21.85 -1.64 -12.75
N CYS A 46 -21.29 -2.17 -13.84
CA CYS A 46 -21.88 -3.29 -14.58
C CYS A 46 -21.58 -4.67 -13.96
N LYS A 47 -20.38 -4.89 -13.42
CA LYS A 47 -19.95 -6.22 -12.94
C LYS A 47 -19.96 -6.36 -11.43
N LEU A 48 -19.83 -5.25 -10.70
CA LEU A 48 -19.60 -5.25 -9.25
C LEU A 48 -20.70 -4.50 -8.47
N GLY A 49 -21.61 -3.81 -9.15
CA GLY A 49 -22.59 -2.88 -8.57
C GLY A 49 -23.86 -3.51 -7.98
N SER A 50 -24.03 -4.83 -8.01
CA SER A 50 -25.26 -5.51 -7.55
C SER A 50 -25.22 -6.02 -6.10
N ARG A 51 -24.04 -6.00 -5.46
CA ARG A 51 -23.81 -6.37 -4.04
C ARG A 51 -22.97 -5.28 -3.38
N ASP A 52 -22.94 -5.25 -2.04
CA ASP A 52 -22.02 -4.37 -1.30
C ASP A 52 -20.55 -4.76 -1.60
N LEU A 53 -20.01 -4.18 -2.67
CA LEU A 53 -18.67 -4.46 -3.18
C LEU A 53 -17.61 -4.23 -2.11
N ALA A 54 -17.79 -3.22 -1.26
CA ALA A 54 -16.85 -2.92 -0.19
C ALA A 54 -16.78 -4.07 0.82
N ALA A 55 -17.94 -4.55 1.30
CA ALA A 55 -17.99 -5.69 2.20
C ALA A 55 -17.44 -6.96 1.54
N TYR A 56 -17.72 -7.18 0.26
CA TYR A 56 -17.17 -8.29 -0.52
C TYR A 56 -15.64 -8.23 -0.59
N LEU A 57 -15.05 -7.09 -0.95
CA LEU A 57 -13.60 -6.93 -1.06
C LEU A 57 -12.92 -7.07 0.30
N VAL A 58 -13.45 -6.42 1.33
CA VAL A 58 -12.92 -6.50 2.69
C VAL A 58 -13.02 -7.92 3.23
N SER A 59 -13.95 -8.76 2.75
CA SER A 59 -14.02 -10.16 3.17
C SER A 59 -12.71 -10.94 2.90
N PHE A 60 -11.94 -10.58 1.88
CA PHE A 60 -10.66 -11.20 1.52
C PHE A 60 -9.44 -10.70 2.32
N VAL A 61 -9.59 -9.61 3.06
CA VAL A 61 -8.51 -9.11 3.93
C VAL A 61 -8.27 -10.09 5.06
N CYS A 62 -7.00 -10.38 5.35
CA CYS A 62 -6.59 -11.34 6.37
C CYS A 62 -7.18 -10.95 7.74
N PRO A 63 -7.66 -11.92 8.56
CA PRO A 63 -8.30 -11.63 9.83
C PRO A 63 -7.46 -10.73 10.75
N GLU A 64 -6.19 -11.03 10.91
CA GLU A 64 -5.24 -10.31 11.76
C GLU A 64 -5.04 -8.84 11.34
N ILE A 65 -5.21 -8.53 10.04
CA ILE A 65 -5.23 -7.14 9.54
C ILE A 65 -6.56 -6.45 9.91
N LYS A 66 -7.69 -7.14 9.78
CA LYS A 66 -8.99 -6.61 10.26
C LYS A 66 -9.00 -6.33 11.75
N HIS A 67 -8.22 -7.08 12.54
CA HIS A 67 -8.07 -6.85 13.97
C HIS A 67 -7.32 -5.55 14.31
N LEU A 68 -6.71 -4.87 13.34
CA LEU A 68 -6.11 -3.54 13.54
C LEU A 68 -7.14 -2.42 13.59
N GLN A 69 -8.35 -2.59 13.06
CA GLN A 69 -9.36 -1.52 12.99
C GLN A 69 -9.60 -0.88 14.36
N GLY A 70 -9.49 0.46 14.42
CA GLY A 70 -9.61 1.26 15.64
C GLY A 70 -8.40 1.18 16.57
N LYS A 71 -7.28 0.59 16.15
CA LYS A 71 -6.06 0.49 16.95
C LYS A 71 -4.91 1.25 16.30
N LEU A 72 -3.98 1.71 17.12
CA LEU A 72 -2.72 2.28 16.64
C LEU A 72 -1.89 1.20 15.95
N VAL A 73 -1.39 1.51 14.76
CA VAL A 73 -0.42 0.68 14.04
C VAL A 73 0.96 0.95 14.63
N THR A 74 1.55 -0.05 15.27
CA THR A 74 2.90 0.03 15.85
C THR A 74 3.76 -1.09 15.30
N ARG A 75 5.09 -0.92 15.36
CA ARG A 75 6.04 -1.98 15.00
C ARG A 75 5.74 -3.29 15.73
N GLU A 76 5.50 -3.24 17.03
CA GLU A 76 5.18 -4.43 17.85
C GLU A 76 3.98 -5.19 17.31
N ARG A 77 2.90 -4.49 16.93
CA ARG A 77 1.71 -5.14 16.36
C ARG A 77 1.99 -5.78 15.00
N LEU A 78 2.80 -5.15 14.17
CA LEU A 78 3.19 -5.71 12.87
C LEU A 78 4.08 -6.95 13.05
N ASP A 79 5.01 -6.91 14.01
CA ASP A 79 5.85 -8.06 14.35
C ASP A 79 4.99 -9.23 14.89
N ILE A 80 3.97 -8.97 15.73
CA ILE A 80 3.00 -9.99 16.17
C ILE A 80 2.25 -10.60 14.96
N ILE A 81 1.78 -9.77 14.03
CA ILE A 81 1.08 -10.24 12.82
C ILE A 81 1.99 -11.11 11.97
N LYS A 82 3.25 -10.69 11.76
CA LYS A 82 4.25 -11.46 11.04
C LYS A 82 4.47 -12.83 11.69
N ASP A 83 4.63 -12.87 13.01
CA ASP A 83 4.83 -14.13 13.73
C ASP A 83 3.62 -15.06 13.64
N LEU A 84 2.40 -14.52 13.66
CA LEU A 84 1.18 -15.30 13.44
C LEU A 84 1.16 -15.92 12.04
N GLN A 85 1.45 -15.13 11.01
CA GLN A 85 1.50 -15.62 9.62
C GLN A 85 2.60 -16.67 9.41
N VAL A 86 3.74 -16.54 10.11
CA VAL A 86 4.79 -17.55 10.11
C VAL A 86 4.32 -18.86 10.75
N LYS A 87 3.64 -18.78 11.91
CA LYS A 87 3.12 -19.96 12.61
C LYS A 87 2.03 -20.69 11.82
N ASP A 88 1.22 -19.96 11.06
CA ASP A 88 0.20 -20.52 10.17
C ASP A 88 0.78 -21.12 8.87
N GLY A 89 2.10 -21.26 8.79
CA GLY A 89 2.82 -21.92 7.69
C GLY A 89 3.31 -20.97 6.59
N ASN A 90 2.96 -19.68 6.67
CA ASN A 90 3.39 -18.63 5.75
C ASN A 90 3.29 -19.03 4.27
N ASP A 91 2.16 -19.64 3.90
CA ASP A 91 2.01 -20.12 2.53
C ASP A 91 1.79 -18.93 1.58
N TRP A 92 2.90 -18.43 1.02
CA TRP A 92 2.90 -17.42 -0.04
C TRP A 92 2.55 -18.02 -1.41
N SER A 93 2.04 -19.26 -1.50
CA SER A 93 1.68 -19.90 -2.77
C SER A 93 0.46 -19.29 -3.47
N GLY A 94 -0.28 -18.42 -2.79
CA GLY A 94 -1.45 -17.72 -3.32
C GLY A 94 -1.20 -17.03 -4.66
N THR A 95 -2.18 -17.15 -5.57
CA THR A 95 -2.10 -16.65 -6.95
C THR A 95 -2.53 -15.20 -7.11
N SER A 96 -3.05 -14.55 -6.05
CA SER A 96 -3.43 -13.14 -6.06
C SER A 96 -3.52 -12.61 -4.64
N MET A 97 -2.53 -11.82 -4.24
CA MET A 97 -2.46 -11.29 -2.89
C MET A 97 -1.82 -9.92 -2.80
N GLY A 98 -2.14 -9.25 -1.71
CA GLY A 98 -1.47 -8.03 -1.29
C GLY A 98 -0.56 -8.25 -0.11
N TYR A 99 0.43 -7.38 0.02
CA TYR A 99 1.40 -7.39 1.10
C TYR A 99 1.72 -5.98 1.57
N LEU A 100 2.17 -5.90 2.82
CA LEU A 100 2.81 -4.74 3.40
C LEU A 100 4.28 -5.09 3.59
N ASP A 101 5.18 -4.25 3.08
CA ASP A 101 6.56 -4.19 3.53
C ASP A 101 6.68 -3.07 4.56
N TYR A 102 7.12 -3.38 5.77
CA TYR A 102 7.42 -2.41 6.80
C TYR A 102 8.94 -2.39 7.10
N VAL A 103 9.57 -1.27 6.78
CA VAL A 103 10.99 -1.02 6.96
C VAL A 103 11.23 -0.42 8.35
N THR A 104 12.06 -1.09 9.14
CA THR A 104 12.50 -0.62 10.48
C THR A 104 13.98 -0.24 10.46
N ASP A 105 14.45 0.59 11.40
CA ASP A 105 15.87 0.96 11.54
C ASP A 105 16.38 0.57 12.93
N SER A 106 17.46 -0.20 13.01
CA SER A 106 18.02 -0.65 14.29
C SER A 106 18.56 0.49 15.16
N ARG A 107 18.77 1.68 14.57
CA ARG A 107 19.27 2.87 15.28
C ARG A 107 18.16 3.70 15.92
N ASN A 108 16.92 3.52 15.47
CA ASN A 108 15.76 4.29 15.93
C ASN A 108 14.53 3.38 16.05
N PRO A 109 14.12 2.99 17.27
CA PRO A 109 12.95 2.14 17.49
C PRO A 109 11.63 2.69 16.92
N GLY A 110 11.49 4.02 16.83
CA GLY A 110 10.32 4.70 16.24
C GLY A 110 10.39 4.83 14.72
N TYR A 111 11.48 4.39 14.09
CA TYR A 111 11.58 4.38 12.64
C TYR A 111 10.74 3.23 12.06
N ILE A 112 9.66 3.61 11.39
CA ILE A 112 8.89 2.68 10.57
C ILE A 112 8.42 3.37 9.30
N ARG A 113 8.60 2.69 8.17
CA ARG A 113 8.08 3.13 6.87
C ARG A 113 7.42 1.97 6.18
N MET A 114 6.33 2.26 5.49
CA MET A 114 5.46 1.21 4.97
C MET A 114 5.26 1.37 3.47
N TYR A 115 5.27 0.24 2.79
CA TYR A 115 4.97 0.09 1.38
C TYR A 115 3.89 -0.98 1.23
N VAL A 116 2.79 -0.65 0.56
CA VAL A 116 1.78 -1.63 0.18
C VAL A 116 2.02 -2.02 -1.28
N GLY A 117 1.89 -3.31 -1.58
CA GLY A 117 1.94 -3.77 -2.95
C GLY A 117 1.08 -5.01 -3.14
N GLN A 118 1.01 -5.47 -4.39
CA GLN A 118 0.28 -6.67 -4.75
C GLN A 118 1.05 -7.52 -5.77
N SER A 119 0.68 -8.79 -5.87
CA SER A 119 1.28 -9.72 -6.83
C SER A 119 0.36 -10.88 -7.15
N LEU A 120 0.40 -11.31 -8.42
CA LEU A 120 -0.15 -12.60 -8.85
C LEU A 120 0.81 -13.79 -8.59
N LYS A 121 2.07 -13.48 -8.27
CA LYS A 121 3.14 -14.47 -7.99
C LYS A 121 3.98 -13.96 -6.83
N ALA A 122 3.42 -14.00 -5.62
CA ALA A 122 4.05 -13.40 -4.45
C ALA A 122 5.47 -13.91 -4.17
N PRO A 123 5.79 -15.23 -4.27
CA PRO A 123 7.13 -15.70 -3.96
C PRO A 123 8.19 -15.12 -4.91
N ARG A 124 7.87 -15.06 -6.21
CA ARG A 124 8.73 -14.43 -7.20
C ARG A 124 8.90 -12.93 -6.93
N ARG A 125 7.82 -12.23 -6.60
CA ARG A 125 7.84 -10.78 -6.39
C ARG A 125 8.61 -10.40 -5.11
N LEU A 126 8.33 -11.06 -4.00
CA LEU A 126 8.91 -10.71 -2.71
C LEU A 126 10.34 -11.21 -2.55
N PHE A 127 10.58 -12.48 -2.87
CA PHE A 127 11.87 -13.12 -2.58
C PHE A 127 12.85 -13.03 -3.76
N SER A 128 12.38 -13.20 -5.00
CA SER A 128 13.26 -13.15 -6.17
C SER A 128 13.46 -11.76 -6.74
N GLN A 129 12.54 -10.82 -6.52
CA GLN A 129 12.64 -9.45 -7.03
C GLN A 129 12.97 -8.46 -5.91
N HIS A 130 12.04 -8.21 -4.98
CA HIS A 130 12.23 -7.20 -3.93
C HIS A 130 13.47 -7.49 -3.07
N SER A 131 13.56 -8.68 -2.49
CA SER A 131 14.69 -9.05 -1.63
C SER A 131 16.02 -9.00 -2.38
N GLN A 132 16.06 -9.46 -3.63
CA GLN A 132 17.28 -9.41 -4.46
C GLN A 132 17.69 -7.98 -4.86
N SER A 133 16.73 -7.12 -5.23
CA SER A 133 17.00 -5.69 -5.50
C SER A 133 17.58 -5.01 -4.25
N MET A 134 16.98 -5.24 -3.08
CA MET A 134 17.47 -4.68 -1.83
C MET A 134 18.88 -5.17 -1.48
N LEU A 135 19.15 -6.47 -1.61
CA LEU A 135 20.48 -7.05 -1.37
C LEU A 135 21.55 -6.50 -2.32
N LYS A 136 21.17 -6.15 -3.56
CA LYS A 136 22.07 -5.54 -4.55
C LYS A 136 22.24 -4.02 -4.37
N GLY A 137 21.55 -3.42 -3.40
CA GLY A 137 21.60 -1.97 -3.18
C GLY A 137 20.92 -1.17 -4.30
N ASP A 138 19.88 -1.73 -4.92
CA ASP A 138 19.07 -1.04 -5.91
C ASP A 138 18.49 0.27 -5.34
N THR A 139 18.49 1.33 -6.13
CA THR A 139 17.95 2.65 -5.76
C THR A 139 16.94 3.16 -6.79
N SER A 140 16.47 2.29 -7.69
CA SER A 140 15.57 2.64 -8.80
C SER A 140 14.16 3.05 -8.36
N CYS A 141 13.77 2.77 -7.12
CA CYS A 141 12.51 3.25 -6.53
C CYS A 141 12.71 3.70 -5.09
N LEU A 142 11.80 4.55 -4.61
CA LEU A 142 11.83 5.12 -3.25
C LEU A 142 11.94 4.04 -2.18
N HIS A 143 11.21 2.94 -2.34
CA HIS A 143 11.25 1.82 -1.42
C HIS A 143 12.68 1.27 -1.26
N TYR A 144 13.36 0.93 -2.36
CA TYR A 144 14.71 0.36 -2.26
C TYR A 144 15.76 1.39 -1.85
N PHE A 145 15.63 2.64 -2.33
CA PHE A 145 16.50 3.74 -1.93
C PHE A 145 16.49 3.96 -0.41
N VAL A 146 15.30 3.92 0.21
CA VAL A 146 15.16 4.04 1.66
C VAL A 146 15.84 2.89 2.40
N VAL A 147 15.75 1.66 1.90
CA VAL A 147 16.45 0.53 2.52
C VAL A 147 17.97 0.70 2.38
N TRP A 148 18.45 1.05 1.19
CA TRP A 148 19.85 1.31 0.88
C TRP A 148 20.46 2.41 1.77
N LEU A 149 19.74 3.53 1.96
CA LEU A 149 20.16 4.65 2.81
C LEU A 149 20.36 4.23 4.29
N GLY A 150 19.74 3.11 4.69
CA GLY A 150 19.97 2.48 5.99
C GLY A 150 21.38 1.96 6.20
N ASN A 151 22.16 1.74 5.12
CA ASN A 151 23.52 1.21 5.16
C ASN A 151 23.63 -0.05 6.04
N GLY A 152 22.76 -1.04 5.80
CA GLY A 152 22.69 -2.29 6.56
C GLY A 152 22.01 -2.21 7.93
N ARG A 153 21.54 -1.03 8.35
CA ARG A 153 20.79 -0.84 9.62
C ARG A 153 19.27 -0.90 9.46
N ARG A 154 18.78 -0.87 8.22
CA ARG A 154 17.35 -0.95 7.90
C ARG A 154 16.97 -2.35 7.45
N THR A 155 15.83 -2.82 7.93
CA THR A 155 15.33 -4.16 7.64
C THR A 155 13.92 -4.04 7.08
N ALA A 156 13.71 -4.59 5.88
CA ALA A 156 12.41 -4.81 5.27
C ALA A 156 11.75 -6.08 5.83
N SER A 157 10.44 -6.05 6.05
CA SER A 157 9.68 -7.20 6.56
C SER A 157 8.31 -7.23 5.94
N PHE A 158 7.92 -8.42 5.49
CA PHE A 158 6.68 -8.60 4.74
C PHE A 158 5.61 -9.26 5.60
N ILE A 159 4.39 -8.74 5.52
CA ILE A 159 3.17 -9.41 5.98
C ILE A 159 2.13 -9.44 4.86
N ARG A 160 1.35 -10.50 4.81
CA ARG A 160 0.22 -10.65 3.88
C ARG A 160 -0.94 -9.76 4.35
N LEU A 161 -1.60 -9.09 3.41
CA LEU A 161 -2.71 -8.18 3.69
C LEU A 161 -4.07 -8.75 3.30
N TRP A 162 -4.16 -9.30 2.10
CA TRP A 162 -5.35 -9.98 1.57
C TRP A 162 -4.92 -11.07 0.61
N GLU A 163 -5.82 -12.01 0.37
CA GLU A 163 -5.63 -13.05 -0.63
C GLU A 163 -6.97 -13.40 -1.26
N PHE A 164 -7.00 -13.47 -2.58
CA PHE A 164 -8.16 -13.99 -3.27
C PHE A 164 -8.05 -15.51 -3.47
N PRO A 165 -9.13 -16.28 -3.23
CA PRO A 165 -9.18 -17.68 -3.59
C PRO A 165 -8.98 -17.89 -5.09
N ARG A 166 -8.39 -19.02 -5.48
CA ARG A 166 -8.21 -19.39 -6.88
C ARG A 166 -9.52 -19.29 -7.68
N GLY A 167 -9.47 -18.66 -8.85
CA GLY A 167 -10.64 -18.39 -9.70
C GLY A 167 -11.46 -17.16 -9.28
N LYS A 168 -11.02 -16.41 -8.28
CA LYS A 168 -11.56 -15.09 -7.92
C LYS A 168 -10.39 -14.12 -7.88
N GLY A 169 -10.47 -12.99 -8.57
CA GLY A 169 -9.47 -11.93 -8.41
C GLY A 169 -8.04 -12.32 -8.83
N ASP A 170 -7.83 -13.48 -9.47
CA ASP A 170 -6.52 -14.05 -9.82
C ASP A 170 -6.28 -14.13 -11.34
N SER A 171 -7.18 -13.58 -12.13
CA SER A 171 -7.01 -13.44 -13.58
C SER A 171 -6.58 -12.02 -14.00
N ASP A 172 -6.23 -11.88 -15.28
CA ASP A 172 -5.95 -10.60 -15.94
C ASP A 172 -7.21 -9.96 -16.54
N THR A 173 -8.40 -10.41 -16.15
CA THR A 173 -9.62 -9.70 -16.54
C THR A 173 -9.65 -8.32 -15.90
N MET A 174 -10.22 -7.34 -16.61
CA MET A 174 -10.33 -5.97 -16.10
C MET A 174 -11.06 -5.91 -14.75
N GLY A 175 -12.06 -6.76 -14.53
CA GLY A 175 -12.78 -6.84 -13.25
C GLY A 175 -11.89 -7.28 -12.08
N ASP A 176 -11.02 -8.26 -12.31
CA ASP A 176 -10.10 -8.74 -11.27
C ASP A 176 -8.97 -7.74 -11.00
N ILE A 177 -8.42 -7.12 -12.06
CA ILE A 177 -7.45 -6.02 -11.93
C ILE A 177 -8.03 -4.88 -11.10
N ILE A 178 -9.28 -4.49 -11.35
CA ILE A 178 -9.94 -3.41 -10.62
C ILE A 178 -10.15 -3.76 -9.14
N GLN A 179 -10.62 -4.97 -8.83
CA GLN A 179 -10.79 -5.41 -7.43
C GLN A 179 -9.47 -5.36 -6.66
N ARG A 180 -8.39 -5.84 -7.29
CA ARG A 180 -7.02 -5.79 -6.81
C ARG A 180 -6.55 -4.35 -6.54
N ASN A 181 -6.70 -3.46 -7.52
CA ASN A 181 -6.29 -2.06 -7.40
C ASN A 181 -7.10 -1.30 -6.33
N ILE A 182 -8.39 -1.60 -6.17
CA ILE A 182 -9.23 -1.02 -5.10
C ILE A 182 -8.70 -1.45 -3.74
N LEU A 183 -8.42 -2.74 -3.52
CA LEU A 183 -7.88 -3.22 -2.24
C LEU A 183 -6.50 -2.62 -1.95
N GLU A 184 -5.62 -2.55 -2.96
CA GLU A 184 -4.32 -1.89 -2.81
C GLU A 184 -4.48 -0.43 -2.42
N ALA A 185 -5.38 0.32 -3.07
CA ALA A 185 -5.65 1.73 -2.74
C ALA A 185 -6.23 1.89 -1.32
N VAL A 186 -7.17 1.03 -0.92
CA VAL A 186 -7.76 1.03 0.43
C VAL A 186 -6.69 0.82 1.49
N LEU A 187 -5.82 -0.18 1.30
CA LEU A 187 -4.79 -0.48 2.28
C LEU A 187 -3.61 0.51 2.22
N CYS A 188 -3.35 1.10 1.06
CA CYS A 188 -2.42 2.22 0.96
C CYS A 188 -2.86 3.37 1.86
N ARG A 189 -4.16 3.72 1.85
CA ARG A 189 -4.73 4.73 2.76
C ARG A 189 -4.76 4.27 4.21
N ALA A 190 -5.19 3.04 4.48
CA ALA A 190 -5.31 2.52 5.84
C ALA A 190 -3.96 2.52 6.59
N PHE A 191 -2.87 2.24 5.87
CA PHE A 191 -1.51 2.30 6.39
C PHE A 191 -0.80 3.64 6.14
N SER A 192 -1.47 4.63 5.54
CA SER A 192 -0.89 5.94 5.18
C SER A 192 0.43 5.82 4.39
N THR A 193 0.48 4.89 3.43
CA THR A 193 1.68 4.60 2.63
C THR A 193 1.82 5.46 1.39
N HIS A 194 0.80 6.24 1.03
CA HIS A 194 0.82 7.07 -0.18
C HIS A 194 1.30 8.51 0.09
N HIS A 195 1.96 9.09 -0.91
CA HIS A 195 2.32 10.52 -0.91
C HIS A 195 1.25 11.37 -1.57
N GLY A 196 0.03 11.39 -1.03
CA GLY A 196 -1.05 12.22 -1.59
C GLY A 196 -1.68 11.73 -2.91
N SER A 197 -1.11 10.72 -3.58
CA SER A 197 -1.66 10.15 -4.82
C SER A 197 -3.04 9.49 -4.66
N LEU A 198 -3.43 9.23 -3.42
CA LEU A 198 -4.76 8.76 -3.03
C LEU A 198 -5.48 9.79 -2.15
N THR A 199 -5.16 11.08 -2.25
CA THR A 199 -5.97 12.17 -1.68
C THR A 199 -6.94 12.68 -2.76
N ILE A 200 -8.13 13.11 -2.36
CA ILE A 200 -9.11 13.72 -3.28
C ILE A 200 -8.52 15.01 -3.85
N CYS A 201 -8.69 15.26 -5.15
CA CYS A 201 -8.16 16.46 -5.82
C CYS A 201 -8.60 17.80 -5.18
N ASP A 202 -9.73 17.81 -4.48
CA ASP A 202 -10.38 19.02 -3.92
C ASP A 202 -9.98 19.34 -2.47
N GLU A 203 -9.24 18.44 -1.79
CA GLU A 203 -8.80 18.68 -0.41
C GLU A 203 -7.35 19.19 -0.36
N GLU A 204 -7.17 20.50 -0.14
CA GLU A 204 -5.86 21.10 0.18
C GLU A 204 -5.31 20.59 1.53
N SER A 205 -6.19 20.12 2.42
CA SER A 205 -5.84 19.51 3.70
C SER A 205 -5.59 18.01 3.55
N GLY A 206 -4.57 17.63 2.78
CA GLY A 206 -4.21 16.24 2.60
C GLY A 206 -4.01 15.52 3.95
N LEU A 207 -4.68 14.37 4.11
CA LEU A 207 -4.32 13.34 5.10
C LEU A 207 -2.80 13.34 5.27
N ALA A 208 -2.32 13.45 6.52
CA ALA A 208 -0.92 13.68 6.84
C ALA A 208 0.01 12.73 6.07
N SER A 209 0.46 13.19 4.90
CA SER A 209 1.41 12.50 4.06
C SER A 209 2.73 12.58 4.79
N GLY A 210 3.11 11.46 5.39
CA GLY A 210 4.28 11.44 6.25
C GLY A 210 5.42 10.65 5.66
N TYR A 211 5.24 9.32 5.59
CA TYR A 211 6.41 8.43 5.67
C TYR A 211 6.21 7.11 4.90
N GLY A 212 5.14 7.04 4.11
CA GLY A 212 4.88 5.96 3.19
C GLY A 212 5.95 5.81 2.11
N LEU A 213 5.85 4.76 1.31
CA LEU A 213 6.79 4.48 0.21
C LEU A 213 6.07 4.30 -1.14
N ASN A 214 4.73 4.44 -1.17
CA ASN A 214 3.92 4.37 -2.39
C ASN A 214 3.86 5.75 -3.07
N VAL A 215 4.67 5.92 -4.11
CA VAL A 215 4.71 7.16 -4.92
C VAL A 215 3.56 7.22 -5.93
N MET A 216 3.29 6.10 -6.60
CA MET A 216 2.26 6.02 -7.65
C MET A 216 0.94 5.49 -7.09
N THR A 217 -0.17 5.99 -7.63
CA THR A 217 -1.50 5.47 -7.35
C THR A 217 -1.68 4.03 -7.87
N PRO A 218 -2.16 3.08 -7.05
CA PRO A 218 -2.52 1.74 -7.51
C PRO A 218 -3.57 1.72 -8.64
N LEU A 219 -4.39 2.77 -8.74
CA LEU A 219 -5.47 2.85 -9.74
C LEU A 219 -4.94 2.97 -11.17
N ALA A 220 -3.71 3.46 -11.36
CA ALA A 220 -3.09 3.62 -12.66
C ALA A 220 -2.43 2.34 -13.19
N GLN A 221 -2.40 1.24 -12.44
CA GLN A 221 -1.71 0.00 -12.84
C GLN A 221 -2.33 -0.69 -14.07
N ALA A 222 -3.54 -0.30 -14.50
CA ALA A 222 -4.20 -0.83 -15.68
C ALA A 222 -3.88 -0.07 -16.99
N SER A 223 -3.04 0.96 -16.94
CA SER A 223 -2.74 1.83 -18.10
C SER A 223 -1.31 2.35 -18.07
N ALA A 224 -0.78 2.77 -19.22
CA ALA A 224 0.50 3.45 -19.25
C ALA A 224 0.44 4.71 -18.37
N VAL A 225 1.45 4.91 -17.52
CA VAL A 225 1.52 6.08 -16.64
C VAL A 225 1.80 7.31 -17.49
N GLY A 226 0.75 8.06 -17.80
CA GLY A 226 0.86 9.32 -18.53
C GLY A 226 1.58 10.41 -17.76
N ASP A 227 2.10 11.41 -18.48
CA ASP A 227 2.92 12.51 -17.95
C ASP A 227 2.24 13.27 -16.80
N TYR A 228 0.91 13.39 -16.83
CA TYR A 228 0.12 14.00 -15.76
C TYR A 228 0.32 13.30 -14.41
N LEU A 229 0.23 11.97 -14.37
CA LEU A 229 0.38 11.21 -13.12
C LEU A 229 1.82 11.30 -12.59
N GLN A 230 2.80 11.34 -13.49
CA GLN A 230 4.19 11.54 -13.11
C GLN A 230 4.41 12.93 -12.50
N ALA A 231 3.80 13.97 -13.09
CA ALA A 231 3.89 15.35 -12.60
C ALA A 231 3.23 15.49 -11.22
N VAL A 232 2.04 14.89 -11.02
CA VAL A 232 1.35 14.86 -9.72
C VAL A 232 2.21 14.20 -8.66
N SER A 233 2.73 13.01 -8.91
CA SER A 233 3.58 12.29 -7.95
C SER A 233 4.87 13.07 -7.62
N LYS A 234 5.53 13.68 -8.61
CA LYS A 234 6.73 14.52 -8.39
C LYS A 234 6.43 15.74 -7.51
N SER A 235 5.31 16.43 -7.80
CA SER A 235 4.88 17.59 -7.01
C SER A 235 4.62 17.21 -5.56
N GLN A 236 3.95 16.07 -5.33
CA GLN A 236 3.64 15.58 -3.99
C GLN A 236 4.88 15.17 -3.20
N MET A 237 5.87 14.54 -3.85
CA MET A 237 7.14 14.22 -3.22
C MET A 237 7.91 15.49 -2.80
N ALA A 238 7.93 16.52 -3.64
CA ALA A 238 8.66 17.76 -3.39
C ALA A 238 8.18 18.51 -2.13
N VAL A 239 6.89 18.39 -1.80
CA VAL A 239 6.28 19.01 -0.61
C VAL A 239 6.21 18.07 0.60
N SER A 240 6.77 16.86 0.50
CA SER A 240 6.78 15.89 1.60
C SER A 240 7.46 16.47 2.84
N ALA A 241 6.82 16.30 4.00
CA ALA A 241 7.41 16.66 5.29
C ALA A 241 8.68 15.85 5.61
N ASP A 242 8.88 14.74 4.91
CA ASP A 242 10.01 13.87 5.07
C ASP A 242 11.19 14.25 4.16
N PRO A 243 12.34 14.65 4.74
CA PRO A 243 13.53 14.96 3.97
C PRO A 243 14.00 13.81 3.05
N GLN A 244 13.82 12.54 3.43
CA GLN A 244 14.30 11.39 2.65
C GLN A 244 13.46 11.12 1.40
N ILE A 245 12.25 11.70 1.31
CA ILE A 245 11.34 11.55 0.16
C ILE A 245 11.49 12.72 -0.82
N ARG A 246 12.04 13.85 -0.37
CA ARG A 246 12.31 15.03 -1.21
C ARG A 246 13.55 14.90 -2.10
N TYR A 247 14.42 13.93 -1.82
CA TYR A 247 15.59 13.58 -2.64
C TYR A 247 15.19 12.62 -3.76
#